data_AF-A0A497PYS8-F1
#
_entry.id   AF-A0A497PYS8-F1
#
_cell.length_a   1.000
_cell.length_b   1.000
_cell.length_c   1.000
_cell.angle_alpha   90.00
_cell.angle_beta   90.00
_cell.angle_gamma   90.00
#
_symmetry.space_group_name_H-M   'P 1'
#
loop_
_entity.id
_entity.type
_entity.pdbx_description
1 polymer ?
#
loop_
_entity_poly.entity_id
_entity_poly.type
_entity_poly.pdbx_seq_one_letter_code
_entity_poly.pdbx_strand_id
1 'polypeptide(L)'
;MTNRPQLLLLSHPPTVRNHTPLHTDVDSARLWDLIHDSTVHTILRRSALKELARRNDDGLMMFCEGLISSDTRNDWCLGIDILAEMQTPDAVDRLISAFARALGEDRRYVLNAVAGILTAEYVKPFSIMVRDFAHPGELDITGWTRVAVSTLKDTCRRFGVEVISQAPDTQREPSTRDAEPITFH
;
A
#
# COMPACT_ATOMS: atom_id res chain seq x y z
N MET A 1 -5.79 -26.87 37.11
CA MET A 1 -6.25 -26.19 35.88
C MET A 1 -6.07 -24.70 36.08
N THR A 2 -5.10 -24.10 35.41
CA THR A 2 -4.68 -22.69 35.57
C THR A 2 -5.59 -21.77 34.79
N ASN A 3 -6.33 -20.92 35.52
CA ASN A 3 -7.24 -19.91 35.01
C ASN A 3 -6.41 -18.77 34.38
N ARG A 4 -6.41 -18.65 33.05
CA ARG A 4 -5.73 -17.53 32.36
C ARG A 4 -6.61 -16.28 32.50
N PRO A 5 -6.06 -15.11 32.86
CA PRO A 5 -6.82 -13.88 32.87
C PRO A 5 -7.29 -13.56 31.43
N GLN A 6 -8.61 -13.43 31.25
CA GLN A 6 -9.23 -13.01 30.00
C GLN A 6 -9.71 -11.56 30.14
N LEU A 7 -9.37 -10.73 29.14
CA LEU A 7 -9.88 -9.38 29.02
C LEU A 7 -11.21 -9.41 28.26
N LEU A 8 -12.29 -8.99 28.93
CA LEU A 8 -13.62 -8.84 28.34
C LEU A 8 -13.77 -7.40 27.83
N LEU A 9 -13.88 -7.24 26.51
CA LEU A 9 -14.14 -5.94 25.87
C LEU A 9 -15.64 -5.78 25.64
N LEU A 10 -16.24 -4.75 26.25
CA LEU A 10 -17.66 -4.43 26.11
C LEU A 10 -17.81 -3.14 25.29
N SER A 11 -18.47 -3.23 24.13
CA SER A 11 -18.90 -2.06 23.37
C SER A 11 -20.29 -1.62 23.84
N HIS A 12 -20.38 -0.40 24.37
CA HIS A 12 -21.67 0.24 24.60
C HIS A 12 -22.07 0.95 23.30
N PRO A 13 -23.26 0.70 22.74
CA PRO A 13 -23.70 1.43 21.56
C PRO A 13 -23.84 2.92 21.93
N PRO A 14 -23.20 3.85 21.20
CA PRO A 14 -23.39 5.26 21.46
C PRO A 14 -24.86 5.61 21.20
N THR A 15 -25.54 6.09 22.23
CA THR A 15 -26.87 6.68 22.09
C THR A 15 -26.78 7.87 21.14
N VAL A 16 -27.28 7.67 19.93
CA VAL A 16 -27.32 8.66 18.85
C VAL A 16 -28.06 9.92 19.30
N ARG A 17 -27.46 11.10 19.09
CA ARG A 17 -28.09 12.30 18.46
C ARG A 17 -27.11 13.48 18.39
N ASN A 18 -27.01 14.06 17.19
CA ASN A 18 -26.34 15.31 16.81
C ASN A 18 -24.82 15.24 16.60
N HIS A 19 -24.39 14.63 15.49
CA HIS A 19 -23.12 14.99 14.89
C HIS A 19 -23.32 16.25 14.03
N THR A 20 -23.16 17.42 14.65
CA THR A 20 -22.57 18.55 13.94
C THR A 20 -21.24 18.04 13.35
N PRO A 21 -20.85 18.36 12.09
CA PRO A 21 -19.52 18.01 11.60
C PRO A 21 -18.50 18.86 12.36
N LEU A 22 -18.15 18.42 13.56
CA LEU A 22 -17.24 19.07 14.48
C LEU A 22 -15.84 18.54 14.19
N HIS A 23 -14.97 19.45 13.74
CA HIS A 23 -13.52 19.44 13.94
C HIS A 23 -12.61 18.61 13.03
N THR A 24 -12.82 18.55 11.71
CA THR A 24 -11.70 18.19 10.81
C THR A 24 -10.54 19.19 10.92
N ASP A 25 -10.86 20.49 10.90
CA ASP A 25 -9.85 21.56 10.81
C ASP A 25 -9.08 21.76 12.13
N VAL A 26 -9.75 21.60 13.27
CA VAL A 26 -9.12 21.74 14.60
C VAL A 26 -8.20 20.55 14.90
N ASP A 27 -8.52 19.36 14.38
CA ASP A 27 -7.66 18.19 14.54
C ASP A 27 -6.47 18.21 13.57
N SER A 28 -6.63 18.70 12.33
CA SER A 28 -5.52 18.82 11.37
C SER A 28 -4.41 19.73 11.89
N ALA A 29 -4.75 20.89 12.47
CA ALA A 29 -3.74 21.79 13.04
C ALA A 29 -2.88 21.10 14.11
N ARG A 30 -3.51 20.31 15.00
CA ARG A 30 -2.80 19.57 16.05
C ARG A 30 -1.93 18.44 15.50
N LEU A 31 -2.38 17.78 14.44
CA LEU A 31 -1.57 16.77 13.73
C LEU A 31 -0.35 17.43 13.08
N TRP A 32 -0.52 18.58 12.46
CA TRP A 32 0.58 19.36 11.92
C TRP A 32 1.55 19.83 13.00
N ASP A 33 1.07 20.32 14.15
CA ASP A 33 1.93 20.68 15.28
C ASP A 33 2.78 19.49 15.74
N LEU A 34 2.16 18.30 15.86
CA LEU A 34 2.85 17.06 16.23
C LEU A 34 3.92 16.67 15.19
N ILE A 35 3.64 16.87 13.90
CA ILE A 35 4.57 16.54 12.81
C ILE A 35 5.77 17.48 12.80
N HIS A 36 5.60 18.74 13.16
CA HIS A 36 6.68 19.73 13.20
C HIS A 36 7.46 19.72 14.52
N ASP A 37 6.93 19.11 15.57
CA ASP A 37 7.63 18.97 16.83
C ASP A 37 8.77 17.94 16.74
N SER A 38 10.01 18.43 16.71
CA SER A 38 11.24 17.63 16.68
C SER A 38 11.46 16.76 17.93
N THR A 39 10.76 17.03 19.03
CA THR A 39 10.85 16.26 20.27
C THR A 39 9.94 15.02 20.26
N VAL A 40 8.98 14.98 19.33
CA VAL A 40 8.06 13.85 19.20
C VAL A 40 8.72 12.68 18.49
N HIS A 41 8.49 11.49 19.04
CA HIS A 41 8.99 10.24 18.47
C HIS A 41 8.51 10.03 17.02
N THR A 42 9.40 9.57 16.14
CA THR A 42 9.16 9.39 14.70
C THR A 42 7.96 8.52 14.37
N ILE A 43 7.68 7.49 15.19
CA ILE A 43 6.49 6.63 15.05
C ILE A 43 5.20 7.45 15.13
N LEU A 44 5.11 8.39 16.08
CA LEU A 44 3.91 9.21 16.26
C LEU A 44 3.77 10.22 15.12
N ARG A 45 4.87 10.82 14.67
CA ARG A 45 4.89 11.71 13.49
C ARG A 45 4.40 10.97 12.24
N ARG A 46 4.87 9.74 12.02
CA ARG A 46 4.42 8.88 10.91
C ARG A 46 2.93 8.55 11.00
N SER A 47 2.43 8.22 12.19
CA SER A 47 1.00 7.95 12.40
C SER A 47 0.14 9.18 12.11
N ALA A 48 0.57 10.37 12.52
CA ALA A 48 -0.13 11.62 12.23
C ALA A 48 -0.15 11.93 10.73
N LEU A 49 0.97 11.73 10.02
CA LEU A 49 1.02 11.89 8.56
C LEU A 49 0.08 10.92 7.84
N LYS A 50 -0.01 9.66 8.27
CA LYS A 50 -0.97 8.70 7.70
C LYS A 50 -2.41 9.12 7.93
N GLU A 51 -2.71 9.69 9.09
CA GLU A 51 -4.04 10.19 9.39
C GLU A 51 -4.40 11.41 8.51
N LEU A 52 -3.47 12.35 8.33
CA LEU A 52 -3.64 13.46 7.37
C LEU A 52 -3.82 12.93 5.94
N ALA A 53 -3.10 11.88 5.55
CA ALA A 53 -3.22 11.26 4.23
C ALA A 53 -4.62 10.70 3.98
N ARG A 54 -5.17 9.97 4.94
CA ARG A 54 -6.54 9.43 4.86
C ARG A 54 -7.60 10.53 4.77
N ARG A 55 -7.32 11.68 5.37
CA ARG A 55 -8.20 12.86 5.33
C ARG A 55 -8.03 13.70 4.06
N ASN A 56 -7.02 13.40 3.23
CA ASN A 56 -6.62 14.21 2.08
C ASN A 56 -6.43 15.69 2.45
N ASP A 57 -5.70 15.95 3.54
CA ASP A 57 -5.45 17.31 4.02
C ASP A 57 -4.68 18.16 2.98
N ASP A 58 -5.16 19.39 2.74
CA ASP A 58 -4.71 20.27 1.65
C ASP A 58 -3.21 20.65 1.72
N GLY A 59 -2.58 20.55 2.89
CA GLY A 59 -1.15 20.82 3.07
C GLY A 59 -0.23 19.62 2.78
N LEU A 60 -0.78 18.41 2.74
CA LEU A 60 0.01 17.19 2.80
C LEU A 60 0.81 16.96 1.52
N MET A 61 0.24 17.27 0.36
CA MET A 61 0.95 17.10 -0.91
C MET A 61 2.23 17.94 -0.95
N MET A 62 2.16 19.23 -0.56
CA MET A 62 3.33 20.10 -0.51
C MET A 62 4.38 19.63 0.50
N PHE A 63 3.93 19.10 1.64
CA PHE A 63 4.83 18.53 2.62
C PHE A 63 5.56 17.30 2.07
N CYS A 64 4.84 16.40 1.38
CA CYS A 64 5.41 15.25 0.70
C CYS A 64 6.42 15.66 -0.39
N GLU A 65 6.17 16.74 -1.14
CA GLU A 65 7.15 17.29 -2.11
C GLU A 65 8.48 17.68 -1.43
N GLY A 66 8.41 18.26 -0.23
CA GLY A 66 9.58 18.53 0.58
C GLY A 66 10.32 17.26 0.98
N LEU A 67 9.58 16.24 1.44
CA LEU A 67 10.14 14.95 1.85
C LEU A 67 10.83 14.21 0.69
N ILE A 68 10.19 14.11 -0.47
CA ILE A 68 10.76 13.41 -1.65
C ILE A 68 11.90 14.19 -2.33
N SER A 69 12.13 15.43 -1.91
CA SER A 69 13.27 16.26 -2.33
C SER A 69 14.38 16.29 -1.28
N SER A 70 14.20 15.63 -0.13
CA SER A 70 15.20 15.55 0.93
C SER A 70 16.38 14.66 0.53
N ASP A 71 17.59 15.07 0.90
CA ASP A 71 18.81 14.26 0.76
C ASP A 71 18.82 13.08 1.73
N THR A 72 17.98 13.11 2.77
CA THR A 72 17.90 12.05 3.76
C THR A 72 17.00 10.94 3.24
N ARG A 73 17.56 9.77 2.98
CA ARG A 73 16.81 8.58 2.51
C ARG A 73 15.60 8.24 3.39
N ASN A 74 15.69 8.43 4.70
CA ASN A 74 14.58 8.18 5.63
C ASN A 74 13.39 9.11 5.38
N ASP A 75 13.64 10.40 5.16
CA ASP A 75 12.59 11.38 4.86
C ASP A 75 12.02 11.13 3.46
N TRP A 76 12.89 10.82 2.50
CA TRP A 76 12.47 10.43 1.16
C TRP A 76 11.54 9.22 1.18
N CYS A 77 11.92 8.13 1.88
CA CYS A 77 11.08 6.94 2.05
C CYS A 77 9.76 7.27 2.74
N LEU A 78 9.78 8.14 3.76
CA LEU A 78 8.56 8.61 4.41
C LEU A 78 7.64 9.35 3.43
N GLY A 79 8.19 10.21 2.57
CA GLY A 79 7.43 10.89 1.53
C GLY A 79 6.74 9.92 0.58
N ILE A 80 7.46 8.89 0.11
CA ILE A 80 6.91 7.83 -0.73
C ILE A 80 5.80 7.03 -0.01
N ASP A 81 6.01 6.67 1.26
CA ASP A 81 5.02 5.94 2.06
C ASP A 81 3.73 6.74 2.24
N ILE A 82 3.84 8.04 2.49
CA ILE A 82 2.68 8.91 2.73
C ILE A 82 1.95 9.19 1.42
N LEU A 83 2.66 9.44 0.31
CA LEU A 83 2.04 9.53 -1.02
C LEU A 83 1.26 8.26 -1.36
N ALA A 84 1.80 7.08 -1.05
CA ALA A 84 1.09 5.82 -1.23
C ALA A 84 -0.16 5.71 -0.33
N GLU A 85 -0.16 6.25 0.88
CA GLU A 85 -1.34 6.25 1.76
C GLU A 85 -2.46 7.18 1.25
N MET A 86 -2.13 8.26 0.53
CA MET A 86 -3.12 9.23 0.02
C MET A 86 -4.07 8.62 -1.02
N GLN A 87 -3.61 7.65 -1.82
CA GLN A 87 -4.42 6.97 -2.84
C GLN A 87 -5.13 7.92 -3.84
N THR A 88 -4.54 9.09 -4.11
CA THR A 88 -5.08 10.06 -5.07
C THR A 88 -4.33 9.98 -6.41
N PRO A 89 -4.98 10.36 -7.54
CA PRO A 89 -4.32 10.44 -8.84
C PRO A 89 -3.05 11.31 -8.80
N ASP A 90 -3.13 12.48 -8.18
CA ASP A 90 -1.98 13.38 -8.03
C ASP A 90 -0.81 12.71 -7.29
N ALA A 91 -1.09 11.92 -6.25
CA ALA A 91 -0.06 11.19 -5.53
C ALA A 91 0.61 10.12 -6.39
N VAL A 92 -0.16 9.42 -7.24
CA VAL A 92 0.38 8.46 -8.21
C VAL A 92 1.31 9.16 -9.20
N ASP A 93 0.93 10.32 -9.73
CA ASP A 93 1.77 11.10 -10.64
C ASP A 93 3.08 11.55 -9.99
N ARG A 94 3.04 11.94 -8.71
CA ARG A 94 4.26 12.24 -7.94
C ARG A 94 5.14 11.02 -7.71
N LEU A 95 4.54 9.86 -7.41
CA LEU A 95 5.29 8.61 -7.28
C LEU A 95 5.94 8.18 -8.59
N ILE A 96 5.25 8.29 -9.72
CA ILE A 96 5.82 8.01 -11.05
C ILE A 96 7.02 8.95 -11.32
N SER A 97 6.87 10.23 -10.97
CA SER A 97 7.95 11.23 -11.10
C SER A 97 9.13 10.94 -10.15
N ALA A 98 8.88 10.40 -8.97
CA ALA A 98 9.91 9.94 -8.04
C ALA A 98 10.65 8.71 -8.59
N PHE A 99 9.92 7.75 -9.18
CA PHE A 99 10.52 6.57 -9.81
C PHE A 99 11.50 6.95 -10.94
N ALA A 100 11.11 7.91 -11.79
CA ALA A 100 11.96 8.37 -12.89
C ALA A 100 13.30 8.96 -12.41
N ARG A 101 13.32 9.57 -11.22
CA ARG A 101 14.52 10.15 -10.58
C ARG A 101 15.32 9.14 -9.75
N ALA A 102 14.68 8.09 -9.26
CA ALA A 102 15.30 7.07 -8.42
C ALA A 102 16.29 6.19 -9.21
N LEU A 103 17.25 5.60 -8.50
CA LEU A 103 18.26 4.68 -9.04
C LEU A 103 18.34 3.40 -8.19
N GLY A 104 18.72 2.29 -8.81
CA GLY A 104 18.94 1.02 -8.12
C GLY A 104 17.73 0.54 -7.30
N GLU A 105 17.97 0.14 -6.05
CA GLU A 105 16.95 -0.39 -5.13
C GLU A 105 15.82 0.60 -4.84
N ASP A 106 16.08 1.90 -4.92
CA ASP A 106 15.05 2.91 -4.66
C ASP A 106 13.96 2.90 -5.76
N ARG A 107 14.28 2.48 -7.00
CA ARG A 107 13.26 2.25 -8.03
C ARG A 107 12.30 1.14 -7.63
N ARG A 108 12.81 0.06 -7.04
CA ARG A 108 11.99 -1.07 -6.57
C ARG A 108 11.05 -0.62 -5.44
N TYR A 109 11.56 0.23 -4.54
CA TYR A 109 10.75 0.81 -3.47
C TYR A 109 9.56 1.61 -4.01
N VAL A 110 9.80 2.52 -4.96
CA VAL A 110 8.73 3.33 -5.56
C VAL A 110 7.79 2.48 -6.42
N LEU A 111 8.31 1.49 -7.16
CA LEU A 111 7.49 0.54 -7.92
C LEU A 111 6.47 -0.14 -7.01
N ASN A 112 6.90 -0.65 -5.85
CA ASN A 112 6.03 -1.29 -4.88
C ASN A 112 4.95 -0.33 -4.34
N ALA A 113 5.33 0.92 -4.05
CA ALA A 113 4.39 1.95 -3.61
C ALA A 113 3.31 2.22 -4.67
N VAL A 114 3.69 2.43 -5.93
CA VAL A 114 2.75 2.63 -7.05
C VAL A 114 1.87 1.40 -7.25
N ALA A 115 2.46 0.21 -7.23
CA ALA A 115 1.74 -1.04 -7.45
C ALA A 115 0.64 -1.30 -6.40
N GLY A 116 0.83 -0.82 -5.17
CA GLY A 116 -0.15 -0.95 -4.08
C GLY A 116 -1.41 -0.10 -4.27
N ILE A 117 -1.33 0.98 -5.05
CA ILE A 117 -2.45 1.92 -5.28
C ILE A 117 -2.85 2.08 -6.74
N LEU A 118 -2.30 1.23 -7.62
CA LEU A 118 -2.47 1.37 -9.06
C LEU A 118 -3.94 1.21 -9.49
N THR A 119 -4.46 2.24 -10.16
CA THR A 119 -5.75 2.25 -10.84
C THR A 119 -5.57 2.01 -12.36
N ALA A 120 -6.68 1.75 -13.07
CA ALA A 120 -6.65 1.42 -14.50
C ALA A 120 -6.07 2.55 -15.38
N GLU A 121 -6.23 3.81 -14.98
CA GLU A 121 -5.75 4.98 -15.74
C GLU A 121 -4.22 5.02 -15.83
N TYR A 122 -3.52 4.46 -14.84
CA TYR A 122 -2.06 4.46 -14.75
C TYR A 122 -1.38 3.19 -15.27
N VAL A 123 -2.13 2.27 -15.90
CA VAL A 123 -1.57 1.02 -16.45
C VAL A 123 -0.44 1.27 -17.44
N LYS A 124 -0.60 2.27 -18.33
CA LYS A 124 0.43 2.56 -19.35
C LYS A 124 1.72 3.08 -18.72
N PRO A 125 1.72 4.14 -17.87
CA PRO A 125 2.91 4.53 -17.11
C PRO A 125 3.53 3.39 -16.31
N PHE A 126 2.72 2.62 -15.57
CA PHE A 126 3.21 1.51 -14.77
C PHE A 126 3.87 0.41 -15.62
N SER A 127 3.30 0.10 -16.79
CA SER A 127 3.90 -0.87 -17.73
C SER A 127 5.28 -0.46 -18.24
N ILE A 128 5.61 0.84 -18.22
CA ILE A 128 6.94 1.35 -18.57
C ILE A 128 7.89 1.13 -17.39
N MET A 129 7.46 1.46 -16.17
CA MET A 129 8.25 1.25 -14.95
C MET A 129 8.64 -0.22 -14.77
N VAL A 130 7.69 -1.13 -15.00
CA VAL A 130 7.90 -2.57 -14.87
C VAL A 130 8.95 -3.11 -15.85
N ARG A 131 9.21 -2.45 -16.98
CA ARG A 131 10.21 -2.93 -17.96
C ARG A 131 11.60 -3.06 -17.36
N ASP A 132 11.94 -2.18 -16.42
CA ASP A 132 13.21 -2.21 -15.70
C ASP A 132 13.38 -3.49 -14.86
N PHE A 133 12.28 -4.19 -14.57
CA PHE A 133 12.22 -5.41 -13.75
C PHE A 133 11.76 -6.64 -14.55
N ALA A 134 11.55 -6.51 -15.86
CA ALA A 134 11.08 -7.59 -16.74
C ALA A 134 12.23 -8.53 -17.14
N HIS A 135 12.94 -9.06 -16.15
CA HIS A 135 14.02 -10.03 -16.31
C HIS A 135 13.87 -11.16 -15.28
N PRO A 136 14.48 -12.34 -15.50
CA PRO A 136 14.42 -13.43 -14.52
C PRO A 136 14.90 -12.98 -13.13
N GLY A 137 14.14 -13.32 -12.09
CA GLY A 137 14.42 -12.93 -10.70
C GLY A 137 13.20 -13.06 -9.80
N GLU A 138 13.36 -12.68 -8.53
CA GLU A 138 12.29 -12.69 -7.53
C GLU A 138 11.78 -11.28 -7.24
N LEU A 139 10.47 -11.11 -7.40
CA LEU A 139 9.77 -9.87 -7.08
C LEU A 139 8.67 -10.16 -6.07
N ASP A 140 8.77 -9.51 -4.91
CA ASP A 140 7.72 -9.53 -3.90
C ASP A 140 6.56 -8.65 -4.37
N ILE A 141 5.41 -9.27 -4.61
CA ILE A 141 4.18 -8.62 -5.05
C ILE A 141 3.15 -8.48 -3.92
N THR A 142 3.58 -8.67 -2.67
CA THR A 142 2.70 -8.53 -1.51
C THR A 142 2.11 -7.13 -1.45
N GLY A 143 0.78 -7.04 -1.32
CA GLY A 143 0.05 -5.77 -1.27
C GLY A 143 -0.17 -5.10 -2.62
N TRP A 144 0.26 -5.69 -3.74
CA TRP A 144 0.00 -5.14 -5.08
C TRP A 144 -1.48 -5.27 -5.46
N THR A 145 -2.00 -4.28 -6.20
CA THR A 145 -3.34 -4.39 -6.76
C THR A 145 -3.41 -5.46 -7.87
N ARG A 146 -4.60 -5.99 -8.11
CA ARG A 146 -4.83 -6.94 -9.23
C ARG A 146 -4.46 -6.35 -10.59
N VAL A 147 -4.61 -5.03 -10.74
CA VAL A 147 -4.24 -4.29 -11.95
C VAL A 147 -2.72 -4.29 -12.13
N ALA A 148 -1.97 -4.04 -11.06
CA ALA A 148 -0.50 -4.07 -11.08
C ALA A 148 0.03 -5.47 -11.42
N VAL A 149 -0.50 -6.51 -10.77
CA VAL A 149 -0.10 -7.91 -11.03
C VAL A 149 -0.41 -8.32 -12.47
N SER A 150 -1.58 -7.97 -13.00
CA SER A 150 -1.93 -8.26 -14.39
C SER A 150 -1.00 -7.54 -15.37
N THR A 151 -0.72 -6.26 -15.11
CA THR A 151 0.19 -5.44 -15.94
C THR A 151 1.62 -5.99 -15.91
N LEU A 152 2.09 -6.47 -14.76
CA LEU A 152 3.37 -7.15 -14.63
C LEU A 152 3.43 -8.41 -15.49
N LYS A 153 2.45 -9.31 -15.35
CA LYS A 153 2.37 -10.56 -16.12
C LYS A 153 2.37 -10.30 -17.62
N ASP A 154 1.56 -9.35 -18.07
CA ASP A 154 1.48 -9.00 -19.48
C ASP A 154 2.77 -8.36 -20.00
N THR A 155 3.43 -7.53 -19.19
CA THR A 155 4.72 -6.93 -19.56
C THR A 155 5.80 -8.00 -19.64
N CYS A 156 5.98 -8.82 -18.61
CA CYS A 156 6.95 -9.93 -18.62
C CYS A 156 6.76 -10.88 -19.81
N ARG A 157 5.51 -11.26 -20.13
CA ARG A 157 5.20 -12.10 -21.30
C ARG A 157 5.69 -11.48 -22.61
N ARG A 158 5.58 -10.16 -22.78
CA ARG A 158 6.07 -9.44 -23.98
C ARG A 158 7.60 -9.45 -24.09
N PHE A 159 8.30 -9.57 -22.96
CA PHE A 159 9.76 -9.70 -22.91
C PHE A 159 10.23 -11.16 -22.86
N GLY A 160 9.33 -12.13 -23.03
CA GLY A 160 9.66 -13.56 -23.00
C GLY A 160 9.98 -14.10 -21.61
N VAL A 161 9.58 -13.39 -20.54
CA VAL A 161 9.74 -13.82 -19.16
C VAL A 161 8.46 -14.50 -18.69
N GLU A 162 8.57 -15.77 -18.31
CA GLU A 162 7.48 -16.54 -17.70
C GLU A 162 7.31 -16.15 -16.23
N VAL A 163 6.07 -15.86 -15.81
CA VAL A 163 5.75 -15.47 -14.44
C VAL A 163 5.08 -16.63 -13.71
N ILE A 164 5.81 -17.25 -12.79
CA ILE A 164 5.31 -18.33 -11.93
C ILE A 164 4.85 -17.70 -10.62
N SER A 165 3.54 -17.57 -10.42
CA SER A 165 2.99 -17.06 -9.16
C SER A 165 3.01 -18.17 -8.10
N GLN A 166 3.92 -18.09 -7.13
CA GLN A 166 3.84 -18.88 -5.89
C GLN A 166 2.82 -18.21 -4.95
N ALA A 167 1.53 -18.28 -5.28
CA ALA A 167 0.52 -17.96 -4.28
C ALA A 167 0.56 -19.03 -3.18
N PRO A 168 0.38 -18.70 -1.89
CA PRO A 168 0.11 -19.72 -0.89
C PRO A 168 -1.19 -20.41 -1.27
N ASP A 169 -1.13 -21.73 -1.45
CA ASP A 169 -2.26 -22.63 -1.77
C ASP A 169 -3.48 -22.28 -0.92
N THR A 170 -4.40 -21.50 -1.49
CA THR A 170 -5.77 -21.41 -0.98
C THR A 170 -6.54 -22.51 -1.68
N GLN A 171 -6.68 -23.63 -0.97
CA GLN A 171 -7.56 -24.77 -1.25
C GLN A 171 -7.20 -25.63 -2.47
N ARG A 172 -6.37 -26.67 -2.24
CA ARG A 172 -6.59 -27.96 -2.90
C ARG A 172 -7.98 -28.46 -2.46
N GLU A 173 -9.00 -28.20 -3.27
CA GLU A 173 -10.17 -29.07 -3.28
C GLU A 173 -9.67 -30.49 -3.58
N PRO A 174 -9.93 -31.49 -2.73
CA PRO A 174 -9.73 -32.87 -3.13
C PRO A 174 -10.74 -33.15 -4.24
N SER A 175 -10.25 -33.35 -5.45
CA SER A 175 -11.03 -33.92 -6.54
C SER A 175 -11.57 -35.29 -6.08
N THR A 176 -12.83 -35.36 -5.68
CA THR A 176 -13.58 -36.61 -5.58
C THR A 176 -13.70 -37.17 -6.99
N ARG A 177 -12.74 -38.03 -7.35
CA ARG A 177 -12.89 -39.00 -8.43
C ARG A 177 -13.15 -40.37 -7.81
N ASP A 178 -14.20 -40.99 -8.34
CA ASP A 178 -14.47 -42.43 -8.39
C ASP A 178 -15.12 -43.10 -7.16
N ALA A 179 -16.43 -42.94 -7.06
CA ALA A 179 -17.35 -44.00 -6.59
C ALA A 179 -18.34 -44.23 -7.75
N GLU A 180 -18.32 -45.37 -8.44
CA GLU A 180 -19.05 -46.62 -8.15
C GLU A 180 -18.74 -47.65 -9.28
N PRO A 181 -19.19 -48.93 -9.24
CA PRO A 181 -19.88 -49.68 -8.18
C PRO A 181 -19.21 -51.03 -7.85
N ILE A 182 -19.45 -51.57 -6.65
CA ILE A 182 -19.19 -52.99 -6.36
C ILE A 182 -20.49 -53.76 -6.59
N THR A 183 -20.55 -54.55 -7.66
CA THR A 183 -21.55 -55.58 -7.90
C THR A 183 -21.26 -56.80 -7.02
N PHE A 184 -22.24 -57.23 -6.23
CA PHE A 184 -22.20 -58.54 -5.56
C PHE A 184 -22.88 -59.60 -6.43
N HIS A 185 -22.18 -60.72 -6.63
CA HIS A 185 -22.73 -62.00 -7.11
C HIS A 185 -23.00 -62.91 -5.93
#